data_AF-A0A286C7N1-F1
#
_entry.id   AF-A0A286C7N1-F1
#
_cell.length_a   1.000
_cell.length_b   1.000
_cell.length_c   1.000
_cell.angle_alpha   90.00
_cell.angle_beta   90.00
_cell.angle_gamma   90.00
#
_symmetry.space_group_name_H-M   'P 1'
#
loop_
_entity.id
_entity.type
_entity.pdbx_description
1 polymer ?
#
loop_
_entity_poly.entity_id
_entity_poly.type
_entity_poly.pdbx_seq_one_letter_code
_entity_poly.pdbx_strand_id
1 'polypeptide(L)'
;MNNDKSKPFDLEAAKAGNPVEYCNKGGVWTEAEFVAVNRAGRLVVVFKSPDTNTWMPIFAEEDDLRMAAKKVTVRYRAYLWKDKDGSIRPGITDPKKMPYANPEMGEEFIEWIHRDWQEAEITPPEST
;
A
#
# COMPACT_ATOMS: atom_id res chain seq x y z
N MET A 1 -5.58 14.56 9.71
CA MET A 1 -5.41 14.91 8.28
C MET A 1 -5.17 13.60 7.57
N ASN A 2 -6.21 13.04 6.95
CA ASN A 2 -6.10 11.78 6.23
C ASN A 2 -5.37 12.04 4.91
N ASN A 3 -4.28 11.31 4.71
CA ASN A 3 -3.56 11.24 3.45
C ASN A 3 -4.50 10.65 2.38
N ASP A 4 -5.30 11.50 1.72
CA ASP A 4 -6.06 11.12 0.53
C ASP A 4 -5.07 10.88 -0.61
N LYS A 5 -4.52 9.65 -0.64
CA LYS A 5 -3.60 9.12 -1.65
C LYS A 5 -4.32 8.36 -2.77
N SER A 6 -5.65 8.44 -2.78
CA SER A 6 -6.52 7.81 -3.76
C SER A 6 -6.73 8.71 -4.96
N LYS A 7 -6.53 8.18 -6.17
CA LYS A 7 -6.85 8.91 -7.41
C LYS A 7 -8.34 8.79 -7.72
N PRO A 8 -8.93 9.77 -8.43
CA PRO A 8 -10.27 9.59 -8.99
C PRO A 8 -10.39 8.24 -9.71
N PHE A 9 -11.56 7.62 -9.65
CA PHE A 9 -11.81 6.39 -10.39
C PHE A 9 -11.63 6.64 -11.90
N ASP A 10 -10.93 5.72 -12.57
CA ASP A 10 -10.69 5.77 -14.02
C ASP A 10 -11.26 4.48 -14.62
N LEU A 11 -12.44 4.60 -15.23
CA LEU A 11 -13.14 3.47 -15.83
C LEU A 11 -12.37 2.87 -17.02
N GLU A 12 -11.64 3.69 -17.78
CA GLU A 12 -10.89 3.23 -18.95
C GLU A 12 -9.66 2.41 -18.53
N ALA A 13 -9.06 2.74 -17.38
CA ALA A 13 -7.95 2.01 -16.80
C ALA A 13 -8.35 0.82 -15.91
N ALA A 14 -9.60 0.79 -15.42
CA ALA A 14 -10.08 -0.23 -14.51
C ALA A 14 -10.23 -1.61 -15.19
N LYS A 15 -9.79 -2.66 -14.50
CA LYS A 15 -9.95 -4.07 -14.91
C LYS A 15 -10.54 -4.88 -13.78
N ALA A 16 -11.26 -5.96 -14.11
CA ALA A 16 -11.81 -6.87 -13.12
C ALA A 16 -10.71 -7.35 -12.15
N GLY A 17 -10.98 -7.25 -10.85
CA GLY A 17 -10.02 -7.54 -9.77
C GLY A 17 -9.08 -6.38 -9.43
N ASN A 18 -9.18 -5.21 -10.09
CA ASN A 18 -8.41 -4.05 -9.67
C ASN A 18 -8.88 -3.59 -8.28
N PRO A 19 -7.94 -3.31 -7.36
CA PRO A 19 -8.29 -2.74 -6.06
C PRO A 19 -8.79 -1.31 -6.25
N VAL A 20 -9.93 -1.02 -5.65
CA VAL A 20 -10.59 0.30 -5.58
C VAL A 20 -11.03 0.57 -4.14
N GLU A 21 -11.47 1.78 -3.85
CA GLU A 21 -12.19 2.07 -2.62
C GLU A 21 -13.60 2.53 -2.97
N TYR A 22 -14.57 2.08 -2.18
CA TYR A 22 -15.97 2.44 -2.30
C TYR A 22 -16.39 3.33 -1.12
N CYS A 23 -17.04 4.45 -1.41
CA CYS A 23 -17.64 5.34 -0.43
C CYS A 23 -19.08 4.91 -0.15
N ASN A 24 -19.38 4.51 1.09
CA ASN A 24 -20.76 4.22 1.45
C ASN A 24 -21.57 5.53 1.65
N LYS A 25 -22.89 5.40 1.80
CA LYS A 25 -23.79 6.56 2.04
C LYS A 25 -23.47 7.36 3.32
N GLY A 26 -22.69 6.79 4.23
CA GLY A 26 -22.20 7.45 5.44
C GLY A 26 -20.89 8.23 5.24
N GLY A 27 -20.36 8.29 4.01
CA GLY A 27 -19.09 8.95 3.70
C GLY A 27 -17.85 8.15 4.10
N VAL A 28 -18.00 6.86 4.41
CA VAL A 28 -16.88 6.00 4.82
C VAL A 28 -16.35 5.26 3.60
N TRP A 29 -15.07 5.45 3.33
CA TRP A 29 -14.33 4.72 2.30
C TRP A 29 -13.91 3.34 2.81
N THR A 30 -14.12 2.30 2.00
CA THR A 30 -13.76 0.91 2.32
C THR A 30 -13.12 0.23 1.12
N GLU A 31 -12.18 -0.68 1.39
CA GLU A 31 -11.53 -1.50 0.37
C GLU A 31 -12.57 -2.30 -0.43
N ALA A 32 -12.44 -2.22 -1.75
CA ALA A 32 -13.29 -2.90 -2.71
C ALA A 32 -12.47 -3.36 -3.92
N GLU A 33 -13.09 -4.19 -4.76
CA GLU A 33 -12.53 -4.61 -6.05
C GLU A 33 -13.52 -4.28 -7.15
N PHE A 34 -13.02 -3.70 -8.24
CA PHE A 34 -13.82 -3.50 -9.44
C PHE A 34 -14.08 -4.84 -10.12
N VAL A 35 -15.34 -5.12 -10.49
CA VAL A 35 -15.72 -6.38 -11.12
C VAL A 35 -16.04 -6.18 -12.59
N ALA A 36 -17.00 -5.31 -12.92
CA ALA A 36 -17.49 -5.13 -14.27
C ALA A 36 -18.38 -3.88 -14.38
N VAL A 37 -18.76 -3.54 -15.61
CA VAL A 37 -19.92 -2.69 -15.90
C VAL A 37 -21.06 -3.58 -16.38
N ASN A 38 -22.26 -3.42 -15.82
CA ASN A 38 -23.42 -4.21 -16.25
C ASN A 38 -24.00 -3.69 -17.58
N ARG A 39 -24.98 -4.41 -18.15
CA ARG A 39 -25.62 -4.02 -19.42
C ARG A 39 -26.33 -2.66 -19.40
N ALA A 40 -26.65 -2.14 -18.21
CA ALA A 40 -27.27 -0.84 -18.02
C ALA A 40 -26.24 0.29 -17.76
N GLY A 41 -24.95 0.00 -17.88
CA GLY A 41 -23.89 0.99 -17.67
C GLY A 41 -23.50 1.22 -16.21
N ARG A 42 -24.01 0.43 -15.26
CA ARG A 42 -23.68 0.58 -13.82
C ARG A 42 -22.43 -0.18 -13.44
N LEU A 43 -21.58 0.44 -12.63
CA LEU A 43 -20.37 -0.17 -12.11
C LEU A 43 -20.74 -1.21 -11.05
N VAL A 44 -20.10 -2.37 -11.12
CA VAL A 44 -20.22 -3.45 -10.14
C VAL A 44 -18.91 -3.56 -9.41
N VAL A 45 -18.96 -3.40 -8.09
CA VAL A 45 -17.81 -3.61 -7.20
C VAL A 45 -18.17 -4.61 -6.13
N VAL A 46 -17.18 -5.31 -5.59
CA VAL A 46 -17.33 -6.10 -4.36
C VAL A 46 -16.56 -5.43 -3.26
N PHE A 47 -17.19 -5.19 -2.12
CA PHE A 47 -16.52 -4.65 -0.94
C PHE A 47 -16.61 -5.64 0.21
N LYS A 48 -15.65 -5.57 1.13
CA LYS A 48 -15.70 -6.38 2.36
C LYS A 48 -16.55 -5.64 3.39
N SER A 49 -17.73 -6.17 3.67
CA SER A 49 -18.63 -5.58 4.68
C SER A 49 -17.92 -5.52 6.04
N PRO A 50 -17.85 -4.35 6.70
CA PRO A 50 -17.21 -4.24 8.00
C PRO A 50 -17.97 -5.00 9.09
N ASP A 51 -19.29 -5.12 8.95
CA ASP A 51 -20.16 -5.75 9.95
C ASP A 51 -20.09 -7.29 9.90
N THR A 52 -19.98 -7.84 8.69
CA THR A 52 -20.10 -9.30 8.46
C THR A 52 -18.79 -9.94 7.98
N ASN A 53 -17.78 -9.14 7.64
CA ASN A 53 -16.50 -9.60 7.06
C ASN A 53 -16.68 -10.43 5.76
N THR A 54 -17.83 -10.30 5.10
CA THR A 54 -18.16 -10.99 3.84
C THR A 54 -18.03 -10.05 2.66
N TRP A 55 -17.61 -10.58 1.51
CA TRP A 55 -17.62 -9.84 0.25
C TRP A 55 -19.04 -9.70 -0.28
N MET A 56 -19.46 -8.46 -0.52
CA MET A 56 -20.80 -8.14 -0.99
C MET A 56 -20.73 -7.33 -2.31
N PRO A 57 -21.43 -7.76 -3.37
CA PRO A 57 -21.51 -6.97 -4.59
C PRO A 57 -22.45 -5.77 -4.40
N ILE A 58 -22.10 -4.64 -4.99
CA ILE A 58 -22.93 -3.44 -5.02
C ILE A 58 -22.81 -2.74 -6.37
N PHE A 59 -23.86 -2.01 -6.74
CA PHE A 59 -23.80 -1.05 -7.82
C PHE A 59 -23.30 0.29 -7.28
N ALA A 60 -22.22 0.79 -7.86
CA ALA A 60 -21.65 2.09 -7.53
C ALA A 60 -21.74 3.03 -8.73
N GLU A 61 -21.79 4.33 -8.45
CA GLU A 61 -21.53 5.37 -9.45
C GLU A 61 -20.03 5.72 -9.44
N GLU A 62 -19.53 6.40 -10.47
CA GLU A 62 -18.09 6.77 -10.53
C GLU A 62 -17.65 7.63 -9.35
N ASP A 63 -18.51 8.56 -8.89
CA ASP A 63 -18.23 9.44 -7.75
C ASP A 63 -18.15 8.70 -6.41
N ASP A 64 -18.73 7.50 -6.32
CA ASP A 64 -18.63 6.64 -5.14
C ASP A 64 -17.34 5.81 -5.13
N LEU A 65 -16.52 5.91 -6.17
CA LEU A 65 -15.31 5.12 -6.34
C LEU A 65 -14.06 5.99 -6.45
N ARG A 66 -12.96 5.40 -6.03
CA ARG A 66 -11.61 5.92 -6.28
C ARG A 66 -10.65 4.77 -6.46
N MET A 67 -9.58 5.00 -7.21
CA MET A 67 -8.53 4.00 -7.38
C MET A 67 -7.83 3.80 -6.04
N ALA A 68 -7.79 2.56 -5.56
CA ALA A 68 -7.01 2.24 -4.37
C ALA A 68 -5.53 2.41 -4.71
N ALA A 69 -4.77 2.91 -3.75
CA ALA A 69 -3.35 3.05 -3.95
C ALA A 69 -2.71 1.66 -4.11
N LYS A 70 -2.02 1.44 -5.23
CA LYS A 70 -1.48 0.13 -5.60
C LYS A 70 -0.55 -0.37 -4.50
N LYS A 71 -0.94 -1.45 -3.83
CA LYS A 71 -0.09 -2.12 -2.86
C LYS A 71 0.97 -2.94 -3.59
N VAL A 72 2.20 -2.91 -3.07
CA VAL A 72 3.33 -3.70 -3.57
C VAL A 72 3.94 -4.47 -2.42
N THR A 73 4.33 -5.71 -2.66
CA THR A 73 5.12 -6.48 -1.71
C THR A 73 6.57 -6.01 -1.80
N VAL A 74 7.08 -5.45 -0.71
CA VAL A 74 8.51 -5.18 -0.54
C VAL A 74 9.13 -6.27 0.30
N ARG A 75 10.30 -6.74 -0.15
CA ARG A 75 11.16 -7.62 0.64
C ARG A 75 12.26 -6.76 1.25
N TYR A 76 12.42 -6.82 2.57
CA TYR A 76 13.35 -5.96 3.31
C TYR A 76 14.03 -6.71 4.45
N ARG A 77 15.10 -6.14 4.98
CA ARG A 77 15.73 -6.60 6.22
C ARG A 77 16.11 -5.40 7.08
N ALA A 78 15.89 -5.50 8.38
CA ALA A 78 16.15 -4.43 9.33
C ALA A 78 17.47 -4.66 10.07
N TYR A 79 18.21 -3.59 10.34
CA TYR A 79 19.51 -3.61 11.01
C TYR A 79 19.68 -2.42 11.95
N LEU A 80 20.68 -2.53 12.83
CA LEU A 80 21.18 -1.43 13.65
C LEU A 80 22.55 -0.99 13.15
N TRP A 81 22.76 0.31 13.13
CA TRP A 81 24.06 0.92 12.87
C TRP A 81 24.36 1.99 13.92
N LYS A 82 25.65 2.30 14.07
CA LYS A 82 26.17 3.31 14.97
C LYS A 82 26.67 4.49 14.14
N ASP A 83 26.15 5.67 14.44
CA ASP A 83 26.63 6.92 13.85
C ASP A 83 27.99 7.31 14.44
N LYS A 84 28.66 8.27 13.78
CA LYS A 84 29.95 8.82 14.22
C LYS A 84 29.92 9.41 15.63
N ASP A 85 28.78 9.93 16.08
CA ASP A 85 28.60 10.48 17.42
C ASP A 85 28.35 9.41 18.50
N GLY A 86 28.29 8.14 18.10
CA GLY A 86 28.04 7.00 18.97
C GLY A 86 26.58 6.59 19.10
N SER A 87 25.64 7.32 18.50
CA SER A 87 24.21 7.02 18.52
C SER A 87 23.89 5.76 17.75
N ILE A 88 22.99 4.92 18.28
CA ILE A 88 22.50 3.72 17.58
C ILE A 88 21.16 4.04 16.93
N ARG A 89 21.02 3.72 15.64
CA ARG A 89 19.77 3.93 14.89
C ARG A 89 19.34 2.65 14.15
N PRO A 90 18.02 2.47 13.94
CA PRO A 90 17.52 1.43 13.05
C PRO A 90 17.57 1.87 11.58
N GLY A 91 17.83 0.92 10.70
CA GLY A 91 17.75 1.06 9.25
C GLY A 91 17.03 -0.12 8.59
N ILE A 92 16.56 0.08 7.36
CA ILE A 92 16.01 -0.99 6.50
C ILE A 92 16.75 -0.99 5.16
N THR A 93 16.94 -2.19 4.61
CA THR A 93 17.52 -2.39 3.28
C THR A 93 16.62 -3.25 2.42
N ASP A 94 16.69 -3.04 1.11
CA ASP A 94 16.17 -3.97 0.11
C ASP A 94 17.29 -4.91 -0.41
N PRO A 95 16.95 -6.04 -1.08
CA PRO A 95 17.93 -7.00 -1.59
C PRO A 95 18.90 -6.47 -2.63
N LYS A 96 18.57 -5.35 -3.30
CA LYS A 96 19.37 -4.74 -4.37
C LYS A 96 20.29 -3.64 -3.84
N LYS A 97 19.97 -3.05 -2.68
CA LYS A 97 20.71 -1.95 -2.07
C LYS A 97 21.25 -2.32 -0.69
N MET A 98 22.02 -3.41 -0.60
CA MET A 98 22.64 -3.79 0.69
C MET A 98 23.31 -2.56 1.33
N PRO A 99 23.07 -2.31 2.63
CA PRO A 99 23.63 -1.17 3.31
C PRO A 99 25.09 -1.52 3.56
N TYR A 100 25.98 -0.96 2.74
CA TYR A 100 27.37 -0.88 3.16
C TYR A 100 27.41 0.23 4.21
N ALA A 101 27.73 -0.14 5.46
CA ALA A 101 28.19 0.82 6.44
C ALA A 101 29.27 1.69 5.76
N ASN A 102 29.09 3.01 5.74
CA ASN A 102 30.05 3.89 5.10
C ASN A 102 31.13 4.27 6.12
N PRO A 103 32.31 3.62 6.10
CA PRO A 103 33.33 3.87 7.11
C PRO A 103 33.89 5.29 7.00
N GLU A 104 33.79 5.92 5.82
CA GLU A 104 34.21 7.30 5.59
C GLU A 104 33.30 8.32 6.29
N MET A 105 32.03 7.95 6.55
CA MET A 105 31.09 8.75 7.33
C MET A 105 31.11 8.40 8.83
N GLY A 106 31.95 7.45 9.26
CA GLY A 106 32.02 6.98 10.64
C GLY A 106 30.81 6.14 11.06
N GLU A 107 30.11 5.56 10.10
CA GLU A 107 28.97 4.69 10.33
C GLU A 107 29.44 3.23 10.45
N GLU A 108 29.02 2.54 11.51
CA GLU A 108 29.38 1.15 11.78
C GLU A 108 28.13 0.28 11.82
N PHE A 109 28.09 -0.79 11.01
CA PHE A 109 27.06 -1.81 11.14
C PHE A 109 27.23 -2.57 12.46
N ILE A 110 26.17 -2.69 13.24
CA ILE A 110 26.19 -3.41 14.52
C ILE A 110 25.64 -4.83 14.32
N GLU A 111 24.35 -4.93 14.00
CA GLU A 111 23.68 -6.22 13.89
C GLU A 111 22.42 -6.17 13.03
N TRP A 112 22.00 -7.36 12.60
CA TRP A 112 20.69 -7.55 11.97
C TRP A 112 19.64 -7.75 13.06
N ILE A 113 18.57 -6.96 13.01
CA ILE A 113 17.42 -7.11 13.94
C ILE A 113 16.71 -8.44 13.67
N HIS A 114 16.58 -8.80 12.40
CA HIS A 114 16.07 -10.11 11.98
C HIS A 114 17.09 -10.81 11.07
N ARG A 115 17.25 -12.12 11.28
CA ARG A 115 18.19 -12.91 10.46
C ARG A 115 17.67 -13.20 9.05
N ASP A 116 16.35 -13.24 8.91
CA ASP A 116 15.70 -13.53 7.63
C ASP A 116 15.14 -12.27 6.99
N TRP A 117 15.02 -12.32 5.66
CA TRP A 117 14.29 -11.33 4.90
C TRP A 117 12.81 -11.35 5.28
N GLN A 118 12.26 -10.16 5.48
CA GLN A 118 10.85 -9.93 5.77
C GLN A 118 10.14 -9.47 4.50
N GLU A 119 8.84 -9.74 4.41
CA GLU A 119 7.97 -9.22 3.37
C GLU A 119 6.88 -8.36 4.00
N ALA A 120 6.61 -7.21 3.41
CA ALA A 120 5.51 -6.36 3.80
C ALA A 120 4.78 -5.85 2.57
N GLU A 121 3.46 -5.79 2.67
CA GLU A 121 2.63 -5.10 1.70
C GLU A 121 2.60 -3.61 2.06
N ILE A 122 3.04 -2.75 1.14
CA ILE A 122 3.05 -1.30 1.33
C ILE A 122 2.39 -0.59 0.16
N THR A 123 1.91 0.62 0.41
CA THR A 123 1.59 1.58 -0.65
C THR A 123 2.83 2.45 -0.89
N PRO A 124 3.51 2.34 -2.05
CA PRO A 124 4.68 3.16 -2.33
C PRO A 124 4.28 4.64 -2.46
N PRO A 125 5.14 5.59 -2.06
CA PRO A 125 4.94 6.99 -2.39
C PRO A 125 4.95 7.16 -3.91
N GLU A 126 4.16 8.10 -4.44
CA GLU A 126 4.23 8.40 -5.87
C GLU A 126 5.64 8.86 -6.24
N SER A 127 6.18 8.33 -7.33
CA SER A 127 7.40 8.88 -7.93
C SER A 127 7.07 10.29 -8.41
N THR A 128 7.63 11.30 -7.73
CA THR A 128 7.69 12.69 -8.20
C THR A 128 8.54 12.82 -9.44
#